data_AF-A0AAU2ZJ25-F1
#
_entry.id   AF-A0AAU2ZJ25-F1
#
_cell.length_a   1.000
_cell.length_b   1.000
_cell.length_c   1.000
_cell.angle_alpha   90.00
_cell.angle_beta   90.00
_cell.angle_gamma   90.00
#
_symmetry.space_group_name_H-M   'P 1'
#
loop_
_entity.id
_entity.type
_entity.pdbx_description
1 polymer ?
#
loop_
_entity_poly.entity_id
_entity_poly.type
_entity_poly.pdbx_seq_one_letter_code
_entity_poly.pdbx_strand_id
1 'polypeptide(L)'
;MAHALLPLGGFPENWQSWKADCWLSPEPFDGAAVRKFTEPFPLEEEWQWEYDYYDHAEHSPLLHGIYQHGSVLLGGNRDCEFWVLVVTGPQRGRVWWLGDGCVAPYMDAEEESEPEADFVTWFQDWQADRGWWAEHLDG
;
A
#
# COMPACT_ATOMS: atom_id res chain seq x y z
N MET A 1 12.68 -9.41 12.95
CA MET A 1 13.84 -9.06 12.09
C MET A 1 13.70 -7.60 11.76
N ALA A 2 14.75 -6.78 11.80
CA ALA A 2 14.60 -5.36 11.47
C ALA A 2 14.06 -5.21 10.05
N HIS A 3 12.92 -4.55 9.88
CA HIS A 3 12.36 -4.35 8.57
C HIS A 3 13.27 -3.42 7.74
N ALA A 4 13.65 -3.86 6.55
CA ALA A 4 14.46 -3.06 5.63
C ALA A 4 13.58 -2.43 4.55
N LEU A 5 13.91 -1.21 4.12
CA LEU A 5 13.36 -0.66 2.90
C LEU A 5 13.78 -1.51 1.71
N LEU A 6 12.88 -1.66 0.75
CA LEU A 6 13.25 -2.23 -0.54
C LEU A 6 14.25 -1.30 -1.25
N PRO A 7 15.26 -1.85 -1.92
CA PRO A 7 16.01 -1.08 -2.91
C PRO A 7 15.05 -0.45 -3.92
N LEU A 8 15.39 0.72 -4.46
CA LEU A 8 14.55 1.36 -5.48
C LEU A 8 14.37 0.41 -6.68
N GLY A 9 13.12 0.04 -6.98
CA GLY A 9 12.79 -0.93 -8.03
C GLY A 9 13.04 -2.40 -7.64
N GLY A 10 13.37 -2.66 -6.38
CA GLY A 10 13.44 -4.01 -5.80
C GLY A 10 12.04 -4.55 -5.46
N PHE A 11 11.92 -5.87 -5.47
CA PHE A 11 10.71 -6.60 -5.12
C PHE A 11 10.91 -7.40 -3.82
N PRO A 12 9.87 -7.60 -2.99
CA PRO A 12 9.93 -8.51 -1.85
C PRO A 12 10.34 -9.94 -2.24
N GLU A 13 11.04 -10.67 -1.37
CA GLU A 13 11.51 -12.05 -1.67
C GLU A 13 10.35 -13.07 -1.78
N ASN A 14 9.26 -12.84 -1.05
CA ASN A 14 8.02 -13.61 -1.09
C ASN A 14 7.06 -13.14 -2.21
N TRP A 15 7.54 -12.34 -3.16
CA TRP A 15 6.72 -11.82 -4.25
C TRP A 15 6.22 -12.92 -5.17
N GLN A 16 4.91 -13.15 -5.15
CA GLN A 16 4.21 -13.85 -6.22
C GLN A 16 3.47 -12.81 -7.07
N SER A 17 3.40 -13.03 -8.39
CA SER A 17 2.42 -12.34 -9.25
C SER A 17 1.09 -12.34 -8.50
N TRP A 18 0.41 -11.19 -8.43
CA TRP A 18 -0.95 -11.10 -7.92
C TRP A 18 -1.79 -12.12 -8.73
N LYS A 19 -2.03 -13.28 -8.11
CA LYS A 19 -2.88 -14.34 -8.62
C LYS A 19 -4.22 -14.15 -7.93
N ALA A 20 -5.28 -14.56 -8.61
CA ALA A 20 -6.67 -14.40 -8.18
C ALA A 20 -6.95 -14.75 -6.70
N ASP A 21 -6.07 -15.51 -6.05
CA ASP A 21 -6.12 -15.91 -4.64
C ASP A 21 -5.87 -14.77 -3.63
N CYS A 22 -5.19 -13.67 -4.00
CA CYS A 22 -5.01 -12.49 -3.12
C CYS A 22 -6.11 -11.42 -3.26
N TRP A 23 -7.07 -11.64 -4.18
CA TRP A 23 -8.38 -10.98 -4.40
C TRP A 23 -8.68 -10.78 -5.89
N LEU A 24 -9.98 -10.79 -6.19
CA LEU A 24 -10.58 -10.93 -7.52
C LEU A 24 -10.66 -9.59 -8.27
N SER A 25 -9.54 -9.09 -8.81
CA SER A 25 -9.67 -8.34 -10.06
C SER A 25 -10.00 -9.35 -11.17
N PRO A 26 -11.05 -9.14 -11.98
CA PRO A 26 -11.35 -9.97 -13.15
C PRO A 26 -10.19 -9.99 -14.14
N GLU A 27 -9.32 -8.97 -14.09
CA GLU A 27 -8.09 -8.90 -14.87
C GLU A 27 -6.86 -9.07 -13.96
N PRO A 28 -6.00 -10.07 -14.21
CA PRO A 28 -4.76 -10.20 -13.46
C PRO A 28 -3.87 -8.97 -13.70
N PHE A 29 -3.27 -8.43 -12.64
CA PHE A 29 -2.31 -7.34 -12.74
C PHE A 29 -1.06 -7.62 -11.89
N ASP A 30 0.05 -7.02 -12.29
CA ASP A 30 1.29 -7.05 -11.51
C ASP A 30 1.28 -5.85 -10.55
N GLY A 31 1.01 -6.11 -9.27
CA GLY A 31 1.01 -5.10 -8.21
C GLY A 31 2.38 -4.46 -7.96
N ALA A 32 3.46 -5.02 -8.50
CA ALA A 32 4.79 -4.44 -8.50
C ALA A 32 5.27 -4.09 -9.90
N ALA A 33 4.35 -3.96 -10.86
CA ALA A 33 4.68 -3.33 -12.12
C ALA A 33 5.38 -1.99 -11.87
N VAL A 34 6.29 -1.64 -12.80
CA VAL A 34 7.03 -0.38 -12.73
C VAL A 34 6.05 0.76 -12.54
N ARG A 35 6.28 1.54 -11.48
CA ARG A 35 5.41 2.64 -11.08
C ARG A 35 5.47 3.76 -12.13
N LYS A 36 4.31 4.28 -12.50
CA LYS A 36 4.12 5.38 -13.44
C LYS A 36 4.04 6.69 -12.66
N PHE A 37 5.10 7.49 -12.75
CA PHE A 37 5.15 8.80 -12.10
C PHE A 37 4.52 9.93 -12.93
N THR A 38 4.11 9.66 -14.17
CA THR A 38 3.39 10.65 -15.00
C THR A 38 1.93 10.77 -14.63
N GLU A 39 1.37 9.75 -13.95
CA GLU A 39 0.01 9.73 -13.45
C GLU A 39 0.01 10.02 -11.93
N PRO A 40 -0.99 10.75 -11.41
CA PRO A 40 -1.13 10.95 -9.97
C PRO A 40 -1.56 9.66 -9.26
N PHE A 41 -1.24 9.54 -7.98
CA PHE A 41 -1.89 8.55 -7.13
C PHE A 41 -3.40 8.85 -7.08
N PRO A 42 -4.28 7.84 -7.29
CA PRO A 42 -5.67 8.10 -7.66
C PRO A 42 -6.62 8.38 -6.49
N LEU A 43 -6.20 8.14 -5.25
CA LEU A 43 -7.07 8.29 -4.08
C LEU A 43 -6.72 9.53 -3.27
N GLU A 44 -7.75 10.10 -2.64
CA GLU A 44 -7.62 11.19 -1.66
C GLU A 44 -8.00 10.75 -0.24
N GLU A 45 -8.70 9.62 -0.12
CA GLU A 45 -9.17 9.03 1.14
C GLU A 45 -9.03 7.50 1.09
N GLU A 46 -9.23 6.85 2.24
CA GLU A 46 -9.22 5.40 2.31
C GLU A 46 -10.28 4.77 1.39
N TRP A 47 -9.99 3.60 0.85
CA TRP A 47 -10.96 2.84 0.08
C TRP A 47 -10.94 1.38 0.48
N GLN A 48 -12.08 0.92 1.01
CA GLN A 48 -12.30 -0.46 1.41
C GLN A 48 -13.13 -1.15 0.32
N TRP A 49 -12.48 -1.54 -0.77
CA TRP A 49 -13.17 -2.19 -1.89
C TRP A 49 -13.74 -3.57 -1.49
N GLU A 50 -13.32 -4.11 -0.35
CA GLU A 50 -13.96 -5.28 0.26
C GLU A 50 -15.41 -5.07 0.73
N TYR A 51 -15.94 -3.86 0.71
CA TYR A 51 -17.36 -3.62 0.99
C TYR A 51 -18.14 -3.13 -0.25
N ASP A 52 -17.44 -2.75 -1.31
CA ASP A 52 -18.00 -2.14 -2.53
C ASP A 52 -18.22 -3.14 -3.69
N TYR A 53 -18.36 -4.43 -3.37
CA TYR A 53 -18.30 -5.60 -4.27
C TYR A 53 -19.35 -5.76 -5.40
N TYR A 54 -20.04 -4.71 -5.84
CA TYR A 54 -21.13 -4.88 -6.82
C TYR A 54 -20.69 -4.83 -8.30
N ASP A 55 -19.55 -4.21 -8.66
CA ASP A 55 -19.06 -4.21 -10.05
C ASP A 55 -17.52 -4.28 -10.15
N HIS A 56 -17.02 -5.51 -10.30
CA HIS A 56 -15.59 -5.76 -10.49
C HIS A 56 -15.00 -5.13 -11.76
N ALA A 57 -15.79 -4.91 -12.81
CA ALA A 57 -15.31 -4.33 -14.06
C ALA A 57 -15.11 -2.82 -13.93
N GLU A 58 -15.99 -2.15 -13.18
CA GLU A 58 -15.88 -0.72 -12.88
C GLU A 58 -14.67 -0.41 -11.98
N HIS A 59 -14.40 -1.26 -10.99
CA HIS A 59 -13.37 -1.01 -9.97
C HIS A 59 -11.96 -1.47 -10.37
N SER A 60 -11.82 -2.34 -11.37
CA SER A 60 -10.50 -2.86 -11.81
C SER A 60 -9.52 -1.78 -12.27
N PRO A 61 -9.92 -0.79 -13.10
CA PRO A 61 -9.01 0.29 -13.50
C PRO A 61 -8.50 1.13 -12.32
N LEU A 62 -9.37 1.42 -11.33
CA LEU A 62 -8.99 2.16 -10.14
C LEU A 62 -8.01 1.35 -9.28
N LEU A 63 -8.30 0.06 -9.08
CA LEU A 63 -7.41 -0.87 -8.39
C LEU A 63 -6.04 -0.92 -9.05
N HIS A 64 -5.98 -1.10 -10.38
CA HIS A 64 -4.70 -1.09 -11.11
C HIS A 64 -3.96 0.24 -10.95
N GLY A 65 -4.69 1.36 -10.96
CA GLY A 65 -4.15 2.70 -10.71
C GLY A 65 -3.48 2.83 -9.33
N ILE A 66 -4.11 2.32 -8.27
CA ILE A 66 -3.58 2.35 -6.89
C ILE A 66 -2.22 1.65 -6.81
N TYR A 67 -2.09 0.53 -7.51
CA TYR A 67 -0.86 -0.27 -7.52
C TYR A 67 0.20 0.22 -8.52
N GLN A 68 -0.10 1.17 -9.41
CA GLN A 68 0.85 1.55 -10.47
C GLN A 68 1.14 3.04 -10.51
N HIS A 69 0.25 3.91 -10.07
CA HIS A 69 0.36 5.34 -10.33
C HIS A 69 0.91 6.09 -9.12
N GLY A 70 1.81 7.03 -9.40
CA GLY A 70 2.21 8.09 -8.50
C GLY A 70 2.79 7.69 -7.15
N SER A 71 3.29 6.47 -7.00
CA SER A 71 3.81 5.96 -5.74
C SER A 71 5.11 5.16 -5.90
N VAL A 72 5.92 5.08 -4.85
CA VAL A 72 7.13 4.26 -4.76
C VAL A 72 6.88 3.15 -3.75
N LEU A 73 7.18 1.90 -4.11
CA LEU A 73 7.09 0.76 -3.20
C LEU A 73 8.19 0.84 -2.13
N LEU A 74 7.80 0.81 -0.86
CA LEU A 74 8.71 0.89 0.30
C LEU A 74 9.03 -0.49 0.87
N GLY A 75 8.06 -1.40 0.86
CA GLY A 75 8.16 -2.71 1.50
C GLY A 75 6.80 -3.39 1.65
N GLY A 76 6.78 -4.47 2.41
CA GLY A 76 5.57 -5.23 2.77
C GLY A 76 5.83 -6.09 4.00
N ASN A 77 4.77 -6.37 4.77
CA ASN A 77 4.85 -7.15 6.02
C ASN A 77 4.54 -8.61 5.78
N ARG A 78 3.59 -8.86 4.88
CA ARG A 78 3.00 -10.16 4.58
C ARG A 78 2.82 -10.31 3.09
N ASP A 79 2.43 -11.51 2.68
CA ASP A 79 2.04 -11.77 1.30
C ASP A 79 0.89 -10.81 0.93
N CYS A 80 1.03 -10.13 -0.21
CA CYS A 80 0.02 -9.23 -0.77
C CYS A 80 -0.30 -7.97 0.06
N GLU A 81 0.57 -7.58 1.00
CA GLU A 81 0.52 -6.30 1.72
C GLU A 81 1.71 -5.40 1.39
N PHE A 82 1.45 -4.10 1.17
CA PHE A 82 2.45 -3.16 0.70
C PHE A 82 2.37 -1.81 1.41
N TRP A 83 3.55 -1.23 1.60
CA TRP A 83 3.70 0.17 1.94
C TRP A 83 4.20 0.94 0.73
N VAL A 84 3.57 2.05 0.43
CA VAL A 84 3.97 2.93 -0.68
C VAL A 84 4.09 4.38 -0.23
N LEU A 85 5.09 5.09 -0.76
CA LEU A 85 5.21 6.54 -0.63
C LEU A 85 4.58 7.19 -1.85
N VAL A 86 3.58 8.05 -1.66
CA VAL A 86 2.99 8.82 -2.75
C VAL A 86 3.95 9.95 -3.16
N VAL A 87 4.26 10.03 -4.46
CA VAL A 87 5.22 10.98 -5.04
C VAL A 87 4.58 11.96 -6.03
N THR A 88 3.38 11.67 -6.54
CA THR A 88 2.60 12.57 -7.41
C THR A 88 1.11 12.59 -7.05
N GLY A 89 0.44 13.72 -7.29
CA GLY A 89 -0.95 13.94 -6.94
C GLY A 89 -1.16 14.63 -5.58
N PRO A 90 -2.42 14.78 -5.14
CA PRO A 90 -2.78 15.51 -3.92
C PRO A 90 -2.18 14.92 -2.63
N GLN A 91 -2.01 13.60 -2.59
CA GLN A 91 -1.51 12.87 -1.41
C GLN A 91 0.03 12.79 -1.35
N ARG A 92 0.74 13.58 -2.17
CA ARG A 92 2.21 13.56 -2.27
C ARG A 92 2.89 13.77 -0.91
N GLY A 93 3.80 12.87 -0.56
CA GLY A 93 4.55 12.88 0.69
C GLY A 93 3.98 11.94 1.75
N ARG A 94 2.75 11.45 1.56
CA ARG A 94 2.09 10.53 2.49
C ARG A 94 2.46 9.08 2.18
N VAL A 95 2.54 8.29 3.25
CA VAL A 95 2.69 6.84 3.15
C VAL A 95 1.32 6.18 3.21
N TRP A 96 1.12 5.14 2.40
CA TRP A 96 -0.13 4.40 2.30
C TRP A 96 0.13 2.90 2.44
N TRP A 97 -0.79 2.21 3.11
CA TRP A 97 -0.85 0.76 3.17
C TRP A 97 -1.86 0.24 2.15
N LEU A 98 -1.47 -0.81 1.42
CA LEU A 98 -2.29 -1.50 0.43
C LEU A 98 -2.31 -2.97 0.83
N GLY A 99 -3.48 -3.53 1.14
CA GLY A 99 -3.60 -4.92 1.55
C GLY A 99 -5.01 -5.28 1.97
N ASP A 100 -5.28 -6.57 2.12
CA ASP A 100 -6.52 -7.11 2.70
C ASP A 100 -7.82 -6.41 2.24
N GLY A 101 -7.99 -6.21 0.93
CA GLY A 101 -9.23 -5.61 0.42
C GLY A 101 -9.37 -4.09 0.65
N CYS A 102 -8.31 -3.43 1.12
CA CYS A 102 -8.31 -2.01 1.49
C CYS A 102 -7.02 -1.29 1.08
N VAL A 103 -7.15 0.01 0.92
CA VAL A 103 -6.03 0.95 0.84
C VAL A 103 -6.31 2.12 1.78
N ALA A 104 -5.37 2.39 2.68
CA ALA A 104 -5.53 3.40 3.71
C ALA A 104 -4.24 4.20 3.87
N PRO A 105 -4.34 5.52 4.14
CA PRO A 105 -3.17 6.30 4.50
C PRO A 105 -2.59 5.80 5.82
N TYR A 106 -1.28 5.89 5.98
CA TYR A 106 -0.65 5.76 7.29
C TYR A 106 -1.20 6.82 8.22
N MET A 107 -1.68 6.38 9.38
CA MET A 107 -2.11 7.23 10.49
C MET A 107 -1.28 6.82 11.70
N ASP A 108 -0.76 7.81 12.42
CA ASP A 108 -0.01 7.58 13.65
C ASP A 108 -0.87 6.77 14.64
N ALA A 109 -0.27 5.77 15.27
CA ALA A 109 -0.94 4.89 16.22
C ALA A 109 -1.33 5.60 17.54
N GLU A 110 -0.73 6.77 17.84
CA GLU A 110 -0.85 7.39 19.15
C GLU A 110 -1.74 8.65 19.22
N GLU A 111 -2.04 9.35 18.12
CA GLU A 111 -2.80 10.62 18.19
C GLU A 111 -3.76 10.88 17.01
N GLU A 112 -5.06 11.07 17.32
CA GLU A 112 -6.12 11.46 16.37
C GLU A 112 -5.95 12.88 15.76
N SER A 113 -4.90 13.65 16.13
CA SER A 113 -4.87 15.10 15.86
C SER A 113 -3.54 15.73 15.39
N GLU A 114 -2.48 14.97 15.14
CA GLU A 114 -1.20 15.51 14.63
C GLU A 114 -1.18 15.53 13.07
N PRO A 115 -0.33 16.35 12.43
CA PRO A 115 -0.35 16.54 10.97
C PRO A 115 -0.16 15.22 10.24
N GLU A 116 -0.81 15.09 9.07
CA GLU A 116 -0.78 13.91 8.18
C GLU A 116 0.57 13.19 8.26
N ALA A 117 0.60 12.04 8.93
CA ALA A 117 1.83 11.33 9.26
C ALA A 117 2.70 11.12 8.01
N ASP A 118 3.95 11.60 8.08
CA ASP A 118 4.86 11.62 6.94
C ASP A 118 5.73 10.34 6.87
N PHE A 119 6.56 10.25 5.83
CA PHE A 119 7.48 9.13 5.64
C PHE A 119 8.43 8.91 6.83
N VAL A 120 8.86 9.96 7.51
CA VAL A 120 9.84 9.84 8.61
C VAL A 120 9.17 9.20 9.82
N THR A 121 7.96 9.63 10.17
CA THR A 121 7.18 9.01 11.26
C THR A 121 6.93 7.54 10.94
N TRP A 122 6.38 7.25 9.75
CA TRP A 122 6.16 5.87 9.30
C TRP A 122 7.45 5.03 9.40
N PHE A 123 8.58 5.54 8.94
CA PHE A 123 9.83 4.78 8.95
C PHE A 123 10.34 4.49 10.37
N GLN A 124 10.14 5.41 11.31
CA GLN A 124 10.52 5.19 12.71
C GLN A 124 9.65 4.10 13.35
N ASP A 125 8.35 4.13 13.11
CA ASP A 125 7.40 3.14 13.63
C ASP A 125 7.59 1.78 12.98
N TRP A 126 7.86 1.77 11.68
CA TRP A 126 8.26 0.60 10.91
C TRP A 126 9.51 -0.08 11.46
N GLN A 127 10.56 0.69 11.78
CA GLN A 127 11.78 0.14 12.38
C GLN A 127 11.60 -0.35 13.81
N ALA A 128 10.62 0.22 14.52
CA ALA A 128 10.36 -0.07 15.92
C ALA A 128 9.26 -1.14 16.12
N ASP A 129 8.72 -1.72 15.05
CA ASP A 129 7.55 -2.60 15.10
C ASP A 129 6.37 -1.99 15.90
N ARG A 130 6.15 -0.68 15.73
CA ARG A 130 5.08 0.07 16.41
C ARG A 130 3.93 0.33 15.47
N GLY A 131 2.88 -0.47 15.57
CA GLY A 131 1.67 -0.25 14.80
C GLY A 131 0.79 -1.49 14.77
N TRP A 132 -0.43 -1.33 14.27
CA TRP A 132 -1.39 -2.43 14.16
C TRP A 132 -0.89 -3.56 13.24
N TRP A 133 0.01 -3.25 12.31
CA TRP A 133 0.64 -4.22 11.41
C TRP A 133 1.73 -5.09 12.07
N ALA A 134 2.17 -4.72 13.29
CA ALA A 134 3.22 -5.42 14.02
C ALA A 134 2.69 -6.62 14.83
N GLU A 135 1.39 -6.63 15.16
CA GLU A 135 0.79 -7.75 15.87
C GLU A 135 0.63 -8.96 14.92
N HIS A 136 0.81 -10.18 15.46
CA HIS A 136 0.88 -11.52 14.82
C HIS A 136 2.28 -12.12 14.52
N LEU A 137 3.28 -11.93 15.39
CA LEU A 137 4.43 -12.86 15.45
C LEU A 137 4.24 -14.05 16.40
N ASP A 138 3.07 -14.21 17.02
CA ASP A 138 2.75 -15.41 17.82
C ASP A 138 1.73 -16.30 17.10
N GLY A 139 2.24 -17.38 16.52
CA GLY A 139 1.50 -18.48 15.89
C GLY A 139 2.42 -19.61 15.44
#